data_AF-A0A9E5WR41-F1
#
_entry.id   AF-A0A9E5WR41-F1
#
_cell.length_a   1.000
_cell.length_b   1.000
_cell.length_c   1.000
_cell.angle_alpha   90.00
_cell.angle_beta   90.00
_cell.angle_gamma   90.00
#
_symmetry.space_group_name_H-M   'P 1'
#
loop_
_entity.id
_entity.type
_entity.pdbx_description
1 polymer ?
#
loop_
_entity_poly.entity_id
_entity_poly.type
_entity_poly.pdbx_seq_one_letter_code
_entity_poly.pdbx_strand_id
1 'polypeptide(L)'
;MLWKHWLNRLVGRWTRSAITARHRRRPFRQRSASVPVETLEDRTLLSTLYWQGDVDTAWSTAGNWNTAQDGTGSDQAPTDGDTLVFDTSTVGLASFVSSADLSVTGITIQVVDADAGNDFTIQSDAGVTIGLAAAGITNNQTAGTATTISIETLSLAADTTFTNTAGMLNISSAITNGGNLLAVDGAGTTTLSGVISGTGGLTKNGTGSLTLSGNNTYTGDTTLNAGTLQVTGGIAGALVINANGNIQLTNNGGNLQVSDGTVTGVIAPDDPTAVTINGGAGDDTLTVNDPTVLPAGGLTFNGQGNGAGGDSMVLTGGSATDVT
;
A
#
# COMPACT_ATOMS: atom_id res chain seq x y z
N MET A 1 -74.12 39.53 -26.66
CA MET A 1 -73.65 40.89 -26.99
C MET A 1 -72.15 40.98 -26.68
N LEU A 2 -71.38 41.58 -27.60
CA LEU A 2 -70.09 42.23 -27.36
C LEU A 2 -68.85 41.37 -27.03
N TRP A 3 -68.43 40.55 -28.00
CA TRP A 3 -67.00 40.22 -28.18
C TRP A 3 -66.63 40.27 -29.68
N LYS A 4 -67.01 41.39 -30.32
CA LYS A 4 -66.90 41.63 -31.78
C LYS A 4 -66.14 42.92 -32.13
N HIS A 5 -65.28 43.45 -31.25
CA HIS A 5 -64.71 44.80 -31.42
C HIS A 5 -63.18 44.91 -31.34
N TRP A 6 -62.43 43.83 -31.58
CA TRP A 6 -60.97 43.92 -31.70
C TRP A 6 -60.37 43.39 -33.01
N LEU A 7 -61.20 43.03 -34.00
CA LEU A 7 -60.72 42.43 -35.26
C LEU A 7 -60.90 43.32 -36.50
N ASN A 8 -60.69 44.64 -36.39
CA ASN A 8 -60.82 45.54 -37.55
C ASN A 8 -59.94 46.80 -37.47
N ARG A 9 -58.63 46.63 -37.25
CA ARG A 9 -57.65 47.61 -37.72
C ARG A 9 -56.46 46.90 -38.34
N LEU A 10 -56.20 47.25 -39.59
CA LEU A 10 -55.01 46.98 -40.41
C LEU A 10 -55.02 45.67 -41.22
N VAL A 11 -55.98 45.67 -42.15
CA VAL A 11 -55.82 45.14 -43.51
C VAL A 11 -54.57 45.76 -44.16
N GLY A 12 -53.49 44.98 -44.24
CA GLY A 12 -52.33 45.23 -45.11
C GLY A 12 -52.41 44.33 -46.34
N ARG A 13 -52.58 44.95 -47.51
CA ARG A 13 -52.79 44.34 -48.84
C ARG A 13 -51.75 43.26 -49.20
N TRP A 14 -52.25 42.11 -49.64
CA TRP A 14 -51.51 41.13 -50.42
C TRP A 14 -51.50 41.55 -51.90
N THR A 15 -50.34 41.84 -52.47
CA THR A 15 -50.14 41.80 -53.92
C THR A 15 -49.22 40.63 -54.26
N ARG A 16 -49.79 39.59 -54.87
CA ARG A 16 -49.08 38.43 -55.39
C ARG A 16 -48.42 38.81 -56.72
N SER A 17 -47.09 38.79 -56.77
CA SER A 17 -46.36 38.69 -58.04
C SER A 17 -46.00 37.22 -58.26
N ALA A 18 -46.48 36.64 -59.36
CA ALA A 18 -46.11 35.30 -59.78
C ALA A 18 -44.65 35.31 -60.25
N ILE A 19 -43.78 34.62 -59.51
CA ILE A 19 -42.41 34.30 -59.98
C ILE A 19 -42.37 32.79 -60.22
N THR A 20 -42.32 32.41 -61.49
CA THR A 20 -42.17 31.03 -61.94
C THR A 20 -40.75 30.54 -61.62
N ALA A 21 -40.59 29.81 -60.52
CA ALA A 21 -39.31 29.19 -60.16
C ALA A 21 -39.12 27.87 -60.94
N ARG A 22 -38.16 27.85 -61.88
CA ARG A 22 -37.69 26.63 -62.54
C ARG A 22 -37.13 25.65 -61.52
N HIS A 23 -37.66 24.44 -61.50
CA HIS A 23 -37.13 23.30 -60.75
C HIS A 23 -35.67 23.01 -61.16
N ARG A 24 -34.72 23.18 -60.24
CA ARG A 24 -33.47 22.42 -60.23
C ARG A 24 -33.36 21.70 -58.90
N ARG A 25 -33.80 20.43 -58.88
CA ARG A 25 -33.56 19.53 -57.75
C ARG A 25 -32.07 19.21 -57.73
N ARG A 26 -31.31 19.82 -56.81
CA ARG A 26 -30.03 19.26 -56.37
C ARG A 26 -30.35 18.30 -55.22
N PRO A 27 -30.02 17.00 -55.30
CA PRO A 27 -30.21 16.12 -54.17
C PRO A 27 -29.28 16.56 -53.05
N PHE A 28 -29.86 16.96 -51.92
CA PHE A 28 -29.14 17.17 -50.68
C PHE A 28 -28.75 15.77 -50.17
N ARG A 29 -27.50 15.36 -50.39
CA ARG A 29 -26.97 14.18 -49.72
C ARG A 29 -26.72 14.56 -48.26
N GLN A 30 -27.71 14.34 -47.41
CA GLN A 30 -27.50 14.33 -45.98
C GLN A 30 -26.58 13.14 -45.68
N ARG A 31 -25.30 13.40 -45.45
CA ARG A 31 -24.41 12.41 -44.86
C ARG A 31 -24.88 12.24 -43.42
N SER A 32 -25.74 11.25 -43.17
CA SER A 32 -25.95 10.75 -41.81
C SER A 32 -24.63 10.11 -41.41
N ALA A 33 -23.76 10.88 -40.77
CA ALA A 33 -22.68 10.31 -39.99
C ALA A 33 -23.37 9.63 -38.81
N SER A 34 -23.48 8.30 -38.88
CA SER A 34 -23.70 7.50 -37.69
C SER A 34 -22.51 7.78 -36.79
N VAL A 35 -22.67 8.63 -35.78
CA VAL A 35 -21.70 8.71 -34.69
C VAL A 35 -21.79 7.34 -34.04
N PRO A 36 -20.74 6.51 -34.08
CA PRO A 36 -20.75 5.29 -33.28
C PRO A 36 -20.93 5.78 -31.84
N VAL A 37 -22.00 5.31 -31.19
CA VAL A 37 -22.00 5.30 -29.74
C VAL A 37 -20.92 4.27 -29.43
N GLU A 38 -19.68 4.74 -29.30
CA GLU A 38 -18.73 4.00 -28.48
C GLU A 38 -19.45 3.87 -27.15
N THR A 39 -19.72 2.63 -26.76
CA THR A 39 -20.14 2.31 -25.42
C THR A 39 -19.07 2.91 -24.53
N LEU A 40 -19.35 4.09 -23.99
CA LEU A 40 -18.62 4.64 -22.86
C LEU A 40 -18.93 3.64 -21.75
N GLU A 41 -18.13 2.57 -21.69
CA GLU A 41 -18.03 1.75 -20.51
C GLU A 41 -17.79 2.74 -19.37
N ASP A 42 -18.70 2.76 -18.42
CA ASP A 42 -18.58 3.60 -17.25
C ASP A 42 -17.40 3.07 -16.43
N ARG A 43 -16.19 3.51 -16.77
CA ARG A 43 -14.93 3.11 -16.14
C ARG A 43 -14.77 3.65 -14.72
N THR A 44 -15.86 4.11 -14.09
CA THR A 44 -15.88 4.50 -12.68
C THR A 44 -16.23 3.33 -11.76
N LEU A 45 -16.57 2.17 -12.31
CA LEU A 45 -16.79 0.95 -11.53
C LEU A 45 -15.47 0.23 -11.31
N LEU A 46 -15.14 0.04 -10.03
CA LEU A 46 -13.98 -0.74 -9.58
C LEU A 46 -14.03 -2.15 -10.19
N SER A 47 -12.94 -2.61 -10.78
CA SER A 47 -12.84 -3.93 -11.38
C SER A 47 -11.75 -4.79 -10.75
N THR A 48 -11.91 -6.11 -10.82
CA THR A 48 -10.87 -7.08 -10.50
C THR A 48 -10.22 -7.52 -11.81
N LEU A 49 -8.92 -7.31 -11.94
CA LEU A 49 -8.15 -7.62 -13.13
C LEU A 49 -7.12 -8.69 -12.79
N TYR A 50 -7.17 -9.80 -13.50
CA TYR A 50 -6.26 -10.93 -13.36
C TYR A 50 -5.12 -10.79 -14.36
N TRP A 51 -3.89 -10.84 -13.87
CA TRP A 51 -2.71 -10.81 -14.73
C TRP A 51 -2.64 -12.11 -15.56
N GLN A 52 -2.55 -11.96 -16.88
CA GLN A 52 -2.33 -13.06 -17.82
C GLN A 52 -1.00 -12.93 -18.57
N GLY A 53 -0.54 -11.69 -18.82
CA GLY A 53 0.71 -11.42 -19.54
C GLY A 53 0.70 -11.87 -21.01
N ASP A 54 -0.47 -11.89 -21.64
CA ASP A 54 -0.69 -12.50 -22.96
C ASP A 54 -0.05 -11.74 -24.13
N VAL A 55 0.20 -10.42 -23.98
CA VAL A 55 0.62 -9.55 -25.09
C VAL A 55 2.06 -9.09 -24.96
N ASP A 56 2.41 -8.49 -23.83
CA ASP A 56 3.78 -8.04 -23.51
C ASP A 56 4.03 -7.99 -22.00
N THR A 57 5.15 -7.39 -21.57
CA THR A 57 5.49 -7.23 -20.16
C THR A 57 5.00 -5.91 -19.55
N ALA A 58 4.47 -4.96 -20.33
CA ALA A 58 4.08 -3.65 -19.80
C ALA A 58 2.76 -3.73 -19.01
N TRP A 59 2.75 -3.21 -17.79
CA TRP A 59 1.56 -3.31 -16.92
C TRP A 59 0.39 -2.43 -17.36
N SER A 60 0.58 -1.44 -18.22
CA SER A 60 -0.50 -0.62 -18.76
C SER A 60 -1.26 -1.26 -19.92
N THR A 61 -0.75 -2.35 -20.51
CA THR A 61 -1.33 -2.96 -21.70
C THR A 61 -2.59 -3.73 -21.33
N ALA A 62 -3.74 -3.33 -21.89
CA ALA A 62 -5.03 -3.95 -21.60
C ALA A 62 -5.06 -5.47 -21.82
N GLY A 63 -4.39 -5.95 -22.88
CA GLY A 63 -4.32 -7.38 -23.19
C GLY A 63 -3.53 -8.22 -22.18
N ASN A 64 -2.85 -7.62 -21.21
CA ASN A 64 -2.18 -8.37 -20.14
C ASN A 64 -3.09 -8.63 -18.93
N TRP A 65 -4.29 -8.04 -18.91
CA TRP A 65 -5.18 -8.00 -17.76
C TRP A 65 -6.60 -8.36 -18.17
N ASN A 66 -7.15 -9.42 -17.59
CA ASN A 66 -8.48 -9.90 -17.92
C ASN A 66 -9.43 -9.78 -16.73
N THR A 67 -10.70 -9.42 -16.95
CA THR A 67 -11.71 -9.33 -15.87
C THR A 67 -12.13 -10.69 -15.30
N ALA A 68 -11.68 -11.80 -15.89
CA ALA A 68 -11.89 -13.15 -15.39
C ALA A 68 -10.58 -13.94 -15.39
N GLN A 69 -10.36 -14.70 -14.33
CA GLN A 69 -9.16 -15.50 -14.14
C GLN A 69 -8.96 -16.56 -15.24
N ASP A 70 -10.05 -17.10 -15.78
CA ASP A 70 -10.02 -18.14 -16.82
C ASP A 70 -9.79 -17.60 -18.25
N GLY A 71 -9.53 -16.30 -18.39
CA GLY A 71 -9.31 -15.62 -19.67
C GLY A 71 -10.58 -15.39 -20.48
N THR A 72 -11.76 -15.74 -19.97
CA THR A 72 -13.04 -15.54 -20.69
C THR A 72 -13.61 -14.12 -20.55
N GLY A 73 -13.02 -13.31 -19.68
CA GLY A 73 -13.42 -11.93 -19.45
C GLY A 73 -12.90 -10.99 -20.54
N SER A 74 -13.12 -9.69 -20.33
CA SER A 74 -12.61 -8.66 -21.23
C SER A 74 -11.21 -8.24 -20.82
N ASP A 75 -10.39 -7.94 -21.83
CA ASP A 75 -9.09 -7.31 -21.64
C ASP A 75 -9.28 -5.83 -21.27
N GLN A 76 -8.67 -5.39 -20.18
CA GLN A 76 -8.86 -4.05 -19.60
C GLN A 76 -7.53 -3.53 -19.03
N ALA A 77 -7.09 -2.33 -19.44
CA ALA A 77 -5.93 -1.71 -18.83
C ALA A 77 -6.24 -1.22 -17.41
N PRO A 78 -5.36 -1.45 -16.41
CA PRO A 78 -5.56 -0.97 -15.05
C PRO A 78 -5.88 0.53 -14.96
N THR A 79 -6.82 0.87 -14.09
CA THR A 79 -7.28 2.22 -13.79
C THR A 79 -7.50 2.44 -12.30
N ASP A 80 -7.79 3.69 -11.91
CA ASP A 80 -7.99 4.06 -10.51
C ASP A 80 -9.09 3.22 -9.85
N GLY A 81 -8.78 2.65 -8.68
CA GLY A 81 -9.72 1.84 -7.92
C GLY A 81 -9.69 0.34 -8.22
N ASP A 82 -8.98 -0.10 -9.27
CA ASP A 82 -8.95 -1.51 -9.64
C ASP A 82 -8.17 -2.38 -8.64
N THR A 83 -8.56 -3.64 -8.57
CA THR A 83 -7.82 -4.69 -7.86
C THR A 83 -7.04 -5.52 -8.87
N LEU A 84 -5.72 -5.49 -8.76
CA LEU A 84 -4.79 -6.27 -9.57
C LEU A 84 -4.51 -7.59 -8.87
N VAL A 85 -4.95 -8.69 -9.47
CA VAL A 85 -4.79 -10.03 -8.93
C VAL A 85 -3.68 -10.75 -9.70
N PHE A 86 -2.70 -11.19 -8.93
CA PHE A 86 -1.64 -12.07 -9.37
C PHE A 86 -1.88 -13.45 -8.74
N ASP A 87 -2.42 -14.38 -9.52
CA ASP A 87 -2.76 -15.72 -9.06
C ASP A 87 -1.86 -16.75 -9.73
N THR A 88 -1.09 -17.51 -8.95
CA THR A 88 -0.16 -18.54 -9.43
C THR A 88 -0.80 -19.92 -9.53
N SER A 89 -1.97 -20.13 -8.90
CA SER A 89 -2.58 -21.45 -8.69
C SER A 89 -3.03 -22.16 -9.97
N THR A 90 -3.20 -21.42 -11.06
CA THR A 90 -3.69 -21.94 -12.34
C THR A 90 -2.60 -22.05 -13.41
N VAL A 91 -1.41 -21.48 -13.18
CA VAL A 91 -0.44 -21.23 -14.26
C VAL A 91 1.00 -21.66 -13.96
N GLY A 92 1.34 -22.07 -12.72
CA GLY A 92 2.69 -22.55 -12.38
C GLY A 92 3.79 -21.52 -12.63
N LEU A 93 3.43 -20.23 -12.60
CA LEU A 93 4.32 -19.10 -12.89
C LEU A 93 4.97 -18.62 -11.61
N ALA A 94 6.31 -18.55 -11.60
CA ALA A 94 7.09 -18.12 -10.44
C ALA A 94 7.41 -16.61 -10.44
N SER A 95 7.14 -15.89 -11.53
CA SER A 95 7.47 -14.46 -11.61
C SER A 95 6.67 -13.72 -12.66
N PHE A 96 6.29 -12.47 -12.35
CA PHE A 96 5.77 -11.47 -13.28
C PHE A 96 6.71 -10.28 -13.31
N VAL A 97 7.30 -10.01 -14.48
CA VAL A 97 8.24 -8.92 -14.69
C VAL A 97 7.64 -7.91 -15.65
N SER A 98 7.70 -6.63 -15.28
CA SER A 98 7.27 -5.52 -16.13
C SER A 98 8.39 -4.67 -16.68
N SER A 99 8.20 -4.20 -17.92
CA SER A 99 9.12 -3.36 -18.67
C SER A 99 8.79 -1.85 -18.63
N ALA A 100 8.26 -1.34 -17.51
CA ALA A 100 7.66 0.01 -17.30
C ALA A 100 6.20 0.18 -17.80
N ASP A 101 5.60 1.31 -17.39
CA ASP A 101 4.38 1.98 -17.93
C ASP A 101 3.12 2.06 -17.04
N LEU A 102 3.13 1.59 -15.79
CA LEU A 102 1.99 1.79 -14.90
C LEU A 102 2.20 2.92 -13.88
N SER A 103 1.44 4.00 -14.02
CA SER A 103 1.30 5.10 -13.07
C SER A 103 -0.17 5.41 -12.82
N VAL A 104 -0.78 4.70 -11.88
CA VAL A 104 -2.19 4.82 -11.49
C VAL A 104 -2.30 4.87 -9.97
N THR A 105 -3.38 5.45 -9.46
CA THR A 105 -3.70 5.51 -8.03
C THR A 105 -4.85 4.57 -7.68
N GLY A 106 -5.24 4.52 -6.40
CA GLY A 106 -6.41 3.74 -5.97
C GLY A 106 -6.32 2.23 -6.18
N ILE A 107 -5.14 1.68 -6.46
CA ILE A 107 -4.99 0.26 -6.76
C ILE A 107 -4.96 -0.59 -5.49
N THR A 108 -5.62 -1.74 -5.53
CA THR A 108 -5.35 -2.83 -4.58
C THR A 108 -4.54 -3.91 -5.29
N ILE A 109 -3.50 -4.45 -4.65
CA ILE A 109 -2.75 -5.60 -5.15
C ILE A 109 -3.16 -6.82 -4.34
N GLN A 110 -3.52 -7.90 -5.01
CA GLN A 110 -3.79 -9.17 -4.40
C GLN A 110 -2.88 -10.25 -5.00
N VAL A 111 -2.18 -10.97 -4.14
CA VAL A 111 -1.38 -12.13 -4.51
C VAL A 111 -2.05 -13.37 -3.94
N VAL A 112 -2.27 -14.36 -4.80
CA VAL A 112 -2.84 -15.66 -4.44
C VAL A 112 -1.87 -16.74 -4.91
N ASP A 113 -1.22 -17.40 -3.95
CA ASP A 113 -0.33 -18.53 -4.22
C ASP A 113 -0.73 -19.75 -3.42
N ALA A 114 -1.29 -20.70 -4.16
CA ALA A 114 -1.64 -22.01 -3.65
C ALA A 114 -0.50 -23.03 -3.83
N ASP A 115 0.57 -22.68 -4.55
CA ASP A 115 1.65 -23.62 -4.86
C ASP A 115 2.68 -23.63 -3.73
N ALA A 116 2.48 -24.54 -2.78
CA ALA A 116 3.44 -24.83 -1.72
C ALA A 116 4.77 -25.36 -2.31
N GLY A 117 5.67 -24.46 -2.73
CA GLY A 117 7.01 -24.87 -3.16
C GLY A 117 7.88 -23.84 -3.86
N ASN A 118 7.32 -22.76 -4.42
CA ASN A 118 8.10 -21.77 -5.15
C ASN A 118 7.91 -20.36 -4.57
N ASP A 119 9.01 -19.60 -4.53
CA ASP A 119 8.91 -18.17 -4.31
C ASP A 119 8.36 -17.49 -5.56
N PHE A 120 7.58 -16.46 -5.32
CA PHE A 120 6.87 -15.70 -6.33
C PHE A 120 7.38 -14.26 -6.35
N THR A 121 7.65 -13.72 -7.54
CA THR A 121 8.20 -12.35 -7.69
C THR A 121 7.35 -11.48 -8.60
N ILE A 122 7.02 -10.29 -8.13
CA ILE A 122 6.45 -9.18 -8.89
C ILE A 122 7.55 -8.12 -9.01
N GLN A 123 8.04 -7.87 -10.21
CA GLN A 123 9.18 -6.97 -10.42
C GLN A 123 8.92 -5.99 -11.56
N SER A 124 9.48 -4.79 -11.46
CA SER A 124 9.70 -3.91 -12.61
C SER A 124 11.19 -3.61 -12.77
N ASP A 125 11.68 -3.59 -14.01
CA ASP A 125 13.04 -3.13 -14.35
C ASP A 125 13.10 -1.61 -14.59
N ALA A 126 11.95 -0.95 -14.51
CA ALA A 126 11.74 0.46 -14.80
C ALA A 126 10.66 1.08 -13.88
N GLY A 127 10.37 2.37 -14.07
CA GLY A 127 9.72 3.26 -13.09
C GLY A 127 8.22 3.09 -12.83
N VAL A 128 7.79 1.90 -12.41
CA VAL A 128 6.40 1.62 -12.04
C VAL A 128 6.08 2.29 -10.69
N THR A 129 5.08 3.17 -10.70
CA THR A 129 4.58 3.86 -9.50
C THR A 129 3.12 3.54 -9.30
N ILE A 130 2.76 2.95 -8.16
CA ILE A 130 1.38 2.57 -7.87
C ILE A 130 0.91 3.31 -6.63
N GLY A 131 -0.15 4.10 -6.78
CA GLY A 131 -0.91 4.63 -5.66
C GLY A 131 -1.86 3.56 -5.13
N LEU A 132 -1.59 3.08 -3.93
CA LEU A 132 -2.37 2.05 -3.28
C LEU A 132 -3.61 2.63 -2.61
N ALA A 133 -4.74 1.95 -2.78
CA ALA A 133 -5.96 2.18 -2.02
C ALA A 133 -5.84 1.66 -0.58
N ALA A 134 -6.92 1.80 0.19
CA ALA A 134 -6.94 1.44 1.60
C ALA A 134 -6.67 -0.06 1.86
N ALA A 135 -7.14 -0.94 0.98
CA ALA A 135 -6.87 -2.38 1.07
C ALA A 135 -5.43 -2.76 0.71
N GLY A 136 -4.69 -1.86 0.05
CA GLY A 136 -3.24 -1.98 -0.17
C GLY A 136 -2.81 -3.25 -0.86
N ILE A 137 -2.09 -4.09 -0.12
CA ILE A 137 -1.52 -5.35 -0.59
C ILE A 137 -2.11 -6.47 0.25
N THR A 138 -2.74 -7.44 -0.38
CA THR A 138 -3.17 -8.68 0.27
C THR A 138 -2.35 -9.84 -0.28
N ASN A 139 -1.49 -10.42 0.56
CA ASN A 139 -0.69 -11.59 0.27
C ASN A 139 -1.34 -12.81 0.91
N ASN A 140 -2.04 -13.61 0.12
CA ASN A 140 -2.74 -14.79 0.58
C ASN A 140 -2.00 -16.08 0.18
N GLN A 141 -0.84 -16.29 0.79
CA GLN A 141 0.06 -17.40 0.48
C GLN A 141 -0.12 -18.56 1.45
N THR A 142 0.32 -19.75 1.02
CA THR A 142 0.55 -20.87 1.93
C THR A 142 1.85 -20.66 2.72
N ALA A 143 1.92 -21.16 3.96
CA ALA A 143 3.15 -21.06 4.75
C ALA A 143 4.33 -21.77 4.05
N GLY A 144 5.49 -21.11 4.02
CA GLY A 144 6.75 -21.66 3.47
C GLY A 144 7.18 -21.12 2.10
N THR A 145 6.36 -20.28 1.45
CA THR A 145 6.73 -19.55 0.23
C THR A 145 6.97 -18.07 0.51
N ALA A 146 7.71 -17.39 -0.38
CA ALA A 146 7.90 -15.94 -0.34
C ALA A 146 7.31 -15.25 -1.57
N THR A 147 6.54 -14.18 -1.33
CA THR A 147 6.21 -13.17 -2.34
C THR A 147 7.23 -12.05 -2.26
N THR A 148 7.84 -11.68 -3.38
CA THR A 148 8.71 -10.52 -3.48
C THR A 148 8.09 -9.48 -4.41
N ILE A 149 7.93 -8.24 -3.93
CA ILE A 149 7.48 -7.09 -4.73
C ILE A 149 8.65 -6.10 -4.83
N SER A 150 9.17 -5.92 -6.03
CA SER A 150 10.29 -5.05 -6.34
C SER A 150 9.96 -4.15 -7.53
N ILE A 151 9.19 -3.10 -7.27
CA ILE A 151 8.89 -2.03 -8.24
C ILE A 151 9.54 -0.72 -7.77
N GLU A 152 9.41 0.36 -8.54
CA GLU A 152 10.04 1.63 -8.16
C GLU A 152 9.41 2.25 -6.89
N THR A 153 8.11 2.58 -6.94
CA THR A 153 7.43 3.25 -5.83
C THR A 153 6.02 2.71 -5.58
N LEU A 154 5.71 2.48 -4.31
CA LEU A 154 4.35 2.34 -3.80
C LEU A 154 3.99 3.64 -3.06
N SER A 155 3.01 4.39 -3.54
CA SER A 155 2.48 5.56 -2.82
C SER A 155 1.18 5.19 -2.14
N LEU A 156 0.94 5.69 -0.93
CA LEU A 156 -0.34 5.45 -0.25
C LEU A 156 -1.31 6.56 -0.64
N ALA A 157 -2.39 6.22 -1.34
CA ALA A 157 -3.44 7.17 -1.72
C ALA A 157 -4.50 7.35 -0.62
N ALA A 158 -4.48 6.48 0.40
CA ALA A 158 -5.31 6.52 1.60
C ALA A 158 -4.57 5.81 2.75
N ASP A 159 -5.17 5.74 3.94
CA ASP A 159 -4.69 4.83 4.99
C ASP A 159 -4.72 3.40 4.46
N THR A 160 -3.57 2.77 4.35
CA THR A 160 -3.39 1.52 3.60
C THR A 160 -2.94 0.39 4.51
N THR A 161 -3.47 -0.81 4.28
CA THR A 161 -3.07 -2.02 5.02
C THR A 161 -2.36 -3.01 4.09
N PHE A 162 -1.22 -3.55 4.52
CA PHE A 162 -0.57 -4.72 3.94
C PHE A 162 -0.94 -5.94 4.78
N THR A 163 -1.75 -6.83 4.23
CA THR A 163 -2.21 -8.05 4.92
C THR A 163 -1.42 -9.24 4.40
N ASN A 164 -0.63 -9.86 5.27
CA ASN A 164 0.12 -11.07 4.93
C ASN A 164 -0.39 -12.25 5.75
N THR A 165 -1.21 -13.12 5.15
CA THR A 165 -1.93 -14.16 5.91
C THR A 165 -1.00 -15.27 6.40
N ALA A 166 0.01 -15.66 5.63
CA ALA A 166 1.05 -16.61 5.99
C ALA A 166 2.28 -16.46 5.06
N GLY A 167 3.34 -17.25 5.30
CA GLY A 167 4.54 -17.21 4.47
C GLY A 167 5.33 -15.90 4.60
N MET A 168 6.08 -15.54 3.56
CA MET A 168 6.87 -14.30 3.52
C MET A 168 6.31 -13.31 2.49
N LEU A 169 6.32 -12.02 2.83
CA LEU A 169 6.08 -10.90 1.93
C LEU A 169 7.27 -9.95 1.99
N ASN A 170 8.08 -9.91 0.94
CA ASN A 170 9.27 -9.07 0.85
C ASN A 170 8.99 -7.91 -0.11
N ILE A 171 9.10 -6.67 0.36
CA ILE A 171 8.87 -5.47 -0.45
C ILE A 171 10.15 -4.62 -0.43
N SER A 172 10.80 -4.54 -1.58
CA SER A 172 11.99 -3.70 -1.80
C SER A 172 11.68 -2.34 -2.43
N SER A 173 10.44 -2.12 -2.85
CA SER A 173 9.96 -0.85 -3.41
C SER A 173 10.06 0.28 -2.38
N ALA A 174 10.38 1.50 -2.84
CA ALA A 174 10.23 2.68 -1.99
C ALA A 174 8.74 2.88 -1.63
N ILE A 175 8.46 3.27 -0.38
CA ILE A 175 7.08 3.53 0.06
C ILE A 175 6.95 5.01 0.43
N THR A 176 5.99 5.69 -0.19
CA THR A 176 5.66 7.08 0.15
C THR A 176 4.30 7.09 0.85
N ASN A 177 4.30 7.30 2.18
CA ASN A 177 3.07 7.26 2.96
C ASN A 177 2.28 8.57 2.90
N GLY A 178 2.88 9.69 2.48
CA GLY A 178 2.16 10.91 2.09
C GLY A 178 1.29 11.57 3.18
N GLY A 179 1.44 11.17 4.45
CA GLY A 179 0.55 11.58 5.54
C GLY A 179 -0.49 10.53 5.94
N ASN A 180 -0.63 9.46 5.16
CA ASN A 180 -1.51 8.33 5.43
C ASN A 180 -0.82 7.27 6.30
N LEU A 181 -1.60 6.55 7.09
CA LEU A 181 -1.13 5.44 7.90
C LEU A 181 -0.78 4.23 7.01
N LEU A 182 0.38 3.62 7.24
CA LEU A 182 0.69 2.27 6.76
C LEU A 182 0.43 1.24 7.87
N ALA A 183 -0.57 0.40 7.72
CA ALA A 183 -0.78 -0.75 8.59
C ALA A 183 -0.16 -2.01 7.97
N VAL A 184 0.45 -2.87 8.79
CA VAL A 184 0.88 -4.22 8.42
C VAL A 184 0.17 -5.21 9.33
N ASP A 185 -0.54 -6.19 8.78
CA ASP A 185 -1.37 -7.14 9.52
C ASP A 185 -1.20 -8.58 9.01
N GLY A 186 -1.77 -9.54 9.74
CA GLY A 186 -1.76 -10.96 9.44
C GLY A 186 -0.76 -11.76 10.27
N ALA A 187 -0.63 -13.06 9.94
CA ALA A 187 0.20 -14.01 10.67
C ALA A 187 1.53 -14.33 9.96
N GLY A 188 1.72 -13.88 8.71
CA GLY A 188 2.94 -14.06 7.94
C GLY A 188 4.09 -13.15 8.38
N THR A 189 5.25 -13.33 7.75
CA THR A 189 6.44 -12.49 7.93
C THR A 189 6.54 -11.48 6.81
N THR A 190 6.50 -10.20 7.12
CA THR A 190 6.63 -9.11 6.14
C THR A 190 7.98 -8.42 6.30
N THR A 191 8.73 -8.27 5.22
CA THR A 191 9.99 -7.50 5.17
C THR A 191 9.80 -6.28 4.29
N LEU A 192 10.01 -5.08 4.83
CA LEU A 192 10.05 -3.83 4.09
C LEU A 192 11.50 -3.34 4.06
N SER A 193 12.16 -3.50 2.90
CA SER A 193 13.57 -3.13 2.71
C SER A 193 13.76 -1.83 1.93
N GLY A 194 12.74 -1.39 1.19
CA GLY A 194 12.70 -0.05 0.63
C GLY A 194 12.52 1.02 1.72
N VAL A 195 12.96 2.25 1.43
CA VAL A 195 12.78 3.39 2.35
C VAL A 195 11.31 3.78 2.40
N ILE A 196 10.74 3.79 3.60
CA ILE A 196 9.42 4.40 3.87
C ILE A 196 9.63 5.89 4.21
N SER A 197 8.89 6.78 3.55
CA SER A 197 9.03 8.23 3.68
C SER A 197 7.66 8.94 3.75
N GLY A 198 7.65 10.17 4.28
CA GLY A 198 6.46 11.03 4.37
C GLY A 198 6.10 11.42 5.80
N THR A 199 4.88 11.93 6.01
CA THR A 199 4.43 12.37 7.35
C THR A 199 3.46 11.41 8.02
N GLY A 200 3.09 10.31 7.35
CA GLY A 200 2.22 9.29 7.91
C GLY A 200 2.95 8.41 8.93
N GLY A 201 2.19 7.69 9.74
CA GLY A 201 2.70 6.71 10.69
C GLY A 201 2.80 5.29 10.12
N LEU A 202 3.25 4.37 10.96
CA LEU A 202 3.22 2.93 10.72
C LEU A 202 2.49 2.22 11.86
N THR A 203 1.65 1.24 11.58
CA THR A 203 1.05 0.37 12.60
C THR A 203 1.31 -1.09 12.29
N LYS A 204 1.87 -1.83 13.23
CA LYS A 204 2.03 -3.28 13.14
C LYS A 204 0.95 -3.97 13.97
N ASN A 205 0.04 -4.65 13.27
CA ASN A 205 -1.03 -5.49 13.78
C ASN A 205 -0.73 -6.97 13.50
N GLY A 206 -1.60 -7.85 13.98
CA GLY A 206 -1.51 -9.29 13.69
C GLY A 206 -0.37 -9.99 14.41
N THR A 207 -0.43 -11.31 14.47
CA THR A 207 0.53 -12.13 15.22
C THR A 207 1.85 -12.34 14.48
N GLY A 208 1.92 -11.97 13.20
CA GLY A 208 3.10 -12.14 12.34
C GLY A 208 4.28 -11.23 12.71
N SER A 209 5.34 -11.29 11.91
CA SER A 209 6.53 -10.44 12.07
C SER A 209 6.60 -9.37 10.99
N LEU A 210 7.12 -8.19 11.33
CA LEU A 210 7.48 -7.13 10.40
C LEU A 210 8.95 -6.79 10.56
N THR A 211 9.75 -6.89 9.50
CA THR A 211 11.14 -6.44 9.47
C THR A 211 11.25 -5.13 8.67
N LEU A 212 11.77 -4.07 9.30
CA LEU A 212 12.12 -2.80 8.67
C LEU A 212 13.64 -2.73 8.50
N SER A 213 14.12 -2.92 7.27
CA SER A 213 15.56 -2.91 6.98
C SER A 213 16.05 -1.67 6.22
N GLY A 214 15.13 -0.89 5.65
CA GLY A 214 15.47 0.43 5.09
C GLY A 214 15.73 1.49 6.16
N ASN A 215 16.51 2.52 5.83
CA ASN A 215 16.61 3.74 6.64
C ASN A 215 15.37 4.60 6.44
N ASN A 216 14.31 4.32 7.20
CA ASN A 216 13.03 4.98 7.03
C ASN A 216 13.06 6.42 7.53
N THR A 217 12.43 7.32 6.78
CA THR A 217 12.42 8.77 7.01
C THR A 217 11.02 9.32 7.28
N TYR A 218 10.01 8.45 7.41
CA TYR A 218 8.68 8.90 7.80
C TYR A 218 8.68 9.47 9.22
N THR A 219 7.89 10.50 9.43
CA THR A 219 7.91 11.28 10.69
C THR A 219 6.73 10.99 11.62
N GLY A 220 5.68 10.31 11.15
CA GLY A 220 4.60 9.84 12.02
C GLY A 220 5.04 8.66 12.88
N ASP A 221 4.30 8.41 13.96
CA ASP A 221 4.65 7.38 14.93
C ASP A 221 4.55 5.97 14.35
N THR A 222 5.39 5.08 14.89
CA THR A 222 5.28 3.64 14.74
C THR A 222 4.52 3.08 15.92
N THR A 223 3.40 2.41 15.70
CA THR A 223 2.62 1.75 16.74
C THR A 223 2.71 0.24 16.57
N LEU A 224 3.18 -0.49 17.58
CA LEU A 224 3.20 -1.94 17.60
C LEU A 224 2.06 -2.47 18.47
N ASN A 225 0.99 -2.97 17.84
CA ASN A 225 -0.17 -3.52 18.52
C ASN A 225 -0.05 -5.00 18.85
N ALA A 226 0.62 -5.78 17.98
CA ALA A 226 0.79 -7.23 18.15
C ALA A 226 1.93 -7.80 17.28
N GLY A 227 2.40 -8.98 17.67
CA GLY A 227 3.42 -9.72 16.94
C GLY A 227 4.81 -9.12 17.15
N THR A 228 5.69 -9.31 16.16
CA THR A 228 7.08 -8.85 16.26
C THR A 228 7.37 -7.73 15.27
N LEU A 229 8.04 -6.67 15.72
CA LEU A 229 8.70 -5.68 14.88
C LEU A 229 10.22 -5.86 14.99
N GLN A 230 10.87 -6.23 13.90
CA GLN A 230 12.31 -6.23 13.77
C GLN A 230 12.78 -4.96 13.07
N VAL A 231 13.71 -4.22 13.65
CA VAL A 231 14.32 -3.04 13.01
C VAL A 231 15.81 -3.29 12.82
N THR A 232 16.24 -3.30 11.56
CA THR A 232 17.65 -3.40 11.18
C THR A 232 18.16 -2.16 10.43
N GLY A 233 17.25 -1.40 9.84
CA GLY A 233 17.53 -0.05 9.34
C GLY A 233 17.23 1.00 10.41
N GLY A 234 16.57 2.10 10.01
CA GLY A 234 16.21 3.20 10.92
C GLY A 234 14.70 3.50 10.90
N ILE A 235 14.20 4.04 12.00
CA ILE A 235 12.88 4.69 12.11
C ILE A 235 13.10 6.13 12.58
N ALA A 236 12.44 7.11 11.96
CA ALA A 236 12.59 8.52 12.31
C ALA A 236 11.48 9.04 13.25
N GLY A 237 10.26 8.51 13.13
CA GLY A 237 9.16 8.77 14.07
C GLY A 237 9.34 8.07 15.43
N ALA A 238 8.52 8.44 16.42
CA ALA A 238 8.52 7.77 17.72
C ALA A 238 7.98 6.34 17.62
N LEU A 239 8.29 5.49 18.60
CA LEU A 239 7.79 4.11 18.68
C LEU A 239 6.94 3.92 19.94
N VAL A 240 5.70 3.48 19.73
CA VAL A 240 4.69 3.17 20.76
C VAL A 240 4.43 1.67 20.75
N ILE A 241 4.45 1.01 21.92
CA ILE A 241 4.30 -0.45 22.01
C ILE A 241 3.07 -0.81 22.86
N ASN A 242 1.98 -1.17 22.22
CA ASN A 242 0.81 -1.63 22.96
C ASN A 242 0.99 -3.06 23.49
N ALA A 243 0.15 -3.44 24.45
CA ALA A 243 0.23 -4.74 25.11
C ALA A 243 0.27 -5.89 24.07
N ASN A 244 1.24 -6.81 24.22
CA ASN A 244 1.55 -7.95 23.32
C ASN A 244 2.39 -7.66 22.06
N GLY A 245 2.97 -6.45 21.95
CA GLY A 245 4.00 -6.15 20.96
C GLY A 245 5.40 -6.60 21.39
N ASN A 246 6.15 -7.24 20.50
CA ASN A 246 7.55 -7.62 20.71
C ASN A 246 8.46 -6.83 19.76
N ILE A 247 9.55 -6.23 20.25
CA ILE A 247 10.57 -5.60 19.38
C ILE A 247 11.85 -6.43 19.37
N GLN A 248 12.40 -6.64 18.18
CA GLN A 248 13.74 -7.15 17.97
C GLN A 248 14.60 -6.09 17.28
N LEU A 249 15.69 -5.65 17.90
CA LEU A 249 16.66 -4.76 17.23
C LEU A 249 17.86 -5.59 16.78
N THR A 250 18.36 -5.34 15.57
CA THR A 250 19.59 -5.98 15.09
C THR A 250 20.38 -4.94 14.30
N ASN A 251 21.60 -4.61 14.75
CA ASN A 251 22.54 -3.75 14.02
C ASN A 251 22.07 -2.29 13.75
N ASN A 252 21.33 -1.67 14.67
CA ASN A 252 20.96 -0.26 14.57
C ASN A 252 21.79 0.59 15.55
N GLY A 253 22.73 1.40 15.04
CA GLY A 253 23.55 2.33 15.85
C GLY A 253 22.79 3.56 16.36
N GLY A 254 21.49 3.44 16.63
CA GLY A 254 20.57 4.54 16.96
C GLY A 254 19.86 4.39 18.30
N ASN A 255 19.42 5.52 18.86
CA ASN A 255 18.61 5.58 20.09
C ASN A 255 17.21 4.98 19.86
N LEU A 256 16.75 4.12 20.77
CA LEU A 256 15.37 3.63 20.78
C LEU A 256 14.55 4.50 21.75
N GLN A 257 13.48 5.12 21.27
CA GLN A 257 12.48 5.77 22.14
C GLN A 257 11.24 4.88 22.18
N VAL A 258 10.90 4.36 23.37
CA VAL A 258 9.72 3.54 23.60
C VAL A 258 8.77 4.36 24.47
N SER A 259 7.61 4.72 23.95
CA SER A 259 6.54 5.32 24.76
C SER A 259 5.53 4.25 25.13
N ASP A 260 5.51 3.86 26.41
CA ASP A 260 4.66 2.82 27.01
C ASP A 260 4.79 1.45 26.34
N GLY A 261 5.36 0.47 27.05
CA GLY A 261 5.29 -0.95 26.68
C GLY A 261 6.49 -1.80 27.11
N THR A 262 6.33 -3.11 27.02
CA THR A 262 7.36 -4.08 27.38
C THR A 262 8.28 -4.36 26.20
N VAL A 263 9.53 -3.93 26.26
CA VAL A 263 10.56 -4.44 25.35
C VAL A 263 10.93 -5.85 25.81
N THR A 264 10.70 -6.87 24.97
CA THR A 264 11.13 -8.26 25.22
C THR A 264 11.98 -8.77 24.07
N GLY A 265 13.23 -9.18 24.33
CA GLY A 265 14.09 -9.77 23.30
C GLY A 265 15.58 -9.63 23.58
N VAL A 266 16.40 -10.16 22.66
CA VAL A 266 17.85 -9.93 22.61
C VAL A 266 18.10 -8.50 22.13
N ILE A 267 18.66 -7.64 23.00
CA ILE A 267 19.16 -6.31 22.63
C ILE A 267 20.65 -6.47 22.31
N ALA A 268 20.96 -7.04 21.15
CA ALA A 268 22.33 -7.21 20.68
C ALA A 268 22.60 -6.27 19.51
N PRO A 269 23.36 -5.18 19.71
CA PRO A 269 23.99 -4.52 18.60
C PRO A 269 25.23 -5.33 18.18
N ASP A 270 25.41 -5.56 16.88
CA ASP A 270 26.72 -5.90 16.31
C ASP A 270 27.68 -4.69 16.33
N ASP A 271 27.22 -3.54 16.86
CA ASP A 271 27.93 -2.27 17.04
C ASP A 271 28.25 -2.03 18.54
N PRO A 272 29.50 -1.68 18.93
CA PRO A 272 29.95 -1.57 20.33
C PRO A 272 29.38 -0.37 21.13
N THR A 273 28.47 0.43 20.59
CA THR A 273 27.91 1.62 21.27
C THR A 273 26.80 1.28 22.28
N ALA A 274 26.64 2.11 23.32
CA ALA A 274 25.61 1.92 24.34
C ALA A 274 24.21 2.10 23.74
N VAL A 275 23.29 1.18 24.06
CA VAL A 275 21.88 1.31 23.65
C VAL A 275 21.13 2.10 24.71
N THR A 276 20.60 3.26 24.34
CA THR A 276 19.71 4.04 25.20
C THR A 276 18.26 3.75 24.81
N ILE A 277 17.47 3.28 25.77
CA ILE A 277 16.02 3.16 25.70
C ILE A 277 15.44 4.28 26.55
N ASN A 278 14.76 5.24 25.92
CA ASN A 278 14.03 6.26 26.67
C ASN A 278 12.58 5.80 26.84
N GLY A 279 12.10 5.77 28.08
CA GLY A 279 10.70 5.53 28.42
C GLY A 279 9.78 6.68 27.99
N GLY A 280 8.47 6.41 28.02
CA GLY A 280 7.42 7.36 27.72
C GLY A 280 6.93 8.09 28.97
N ALA A 281 5.78 8.76 28.87
CA ALA A 281 5.13 9.34 30.02
C ALA A 281 4.31 8.27 30.77
N GLY A 282 4.91 7.53 31.71
CA GLY A 282 4.23 6.41 32.38
C GLY A 282 5.13 5.66 33.35
N ASP A 283 4.67 4.51 33.83
CA ASP A 283 5.52 3.49 34.47
C ASP A 283 5.98 2.53 33.36
N ASP A 284 7.26 2.58 32.98
CA ASP A 284 7.80 1.80 31.88
C ASP A 284 8.56 0.54 32.39
N THR A 285 8.41 -0.60 31.71
CA THR A 285 9.14 -1.84 32.06
C THR A 285 9.99 -2.37 30.90
N LEU A 286 11.30 -2.41 31.09
CA LEU A 286 12.25 -3.04 30.16
C LEU A 286 12.56 -4.47 30.61
N THR A 287 12.29 -5.49 29.79
CA THR A 287 12.61 -6.89 30.11
C THR A 287 13.67 -7.48 29.16
N VAL A 288 14.83 -7.86 29.70
CA VAL A 288 15.91 -8.49 28.93
C VAL A 288 15.98 -9.98 29.26
N ASN A 289 15.60 -10.83 28.31
CA ASN A 289 15.48 -12.28 28.49
C ASN A 289 16.77 -13.08 28.19
N ASP A 290 17.77 -12.45 27.57
CA ASP A 290 19.11 -13.03 27.39
C ASP A 290 20.18 -11.93 27.54
N PRO A 291 20.70 -11.70 28.75
CA PRO A 291 21.69 -10.68 29.03
C PRO A 291 23.12 -11.08 28.61
N THR A 292 23.33 -12.25 27.98
CA THR A 292 24.68 -12.67 27.56
C THR A 292 25.18 -11.95 26.29
N VAL A 293 24.33 -11.09 25.71
CA VAL A 293 24.54 -10.40 24.43
C VAL A 293 24.31 -8.89 24.54
N LEU A 294 24.60 -8.30 25.70
CA LEU A 294 24.50 -6.86 25.90
C LEU A 294 25.58 -6.07 25.14
N PRO A 295 25.31 -4.82 24.75
CA PRO A 295 26.32 -3.97 24.12
C PRO A 295 27.53 -3.80 25.05
N ALA A 296 28.74 -3.77 24.49
CA ALA A 296 29.96 -3.50 25.26
C ALA A 296 29.92 -2.13 25.98
N GLY A 297 29.12 -1.18 25.49
CA GLY A 297 28.85 0.11 26.10
C GLY A 297 27.77 0.12 27.19
N GLY A 298 27.13 -1.01 27.49
CA GLY A 298 26.03 -1.14 28.45
C GLY A 298 24.65 -0.82 27.87
N LEU A 299 23.61 -1.14 28.65
CA LEU A 299 22.22 -0.71 28.39
C LEU A 299 21.87 0.43 29.34
N THR A 300 21.35 1.53 28.80
CA THR A 300 20.81 2.64 29.60
C THR A 300 19.31 2.73 29.37
N PHE A 301 18.53 2.64 30.44
CA PHE A 301 17.09 2.87 30.43
C PHE A 301 16.79 4.20 31.12
N ASN A 302 16.42 5.20 30.33
CA ASN A 302 16.04 6.52 30.83
C ASN A 302 14.51 6.59 30.95
N GLY A 303 13.97 6.25 32.11
CA GLY A 303 12.58 6.56 32.43
C GLY A 303 12.35 8.07 32.37
N GLN A 304 11.34 8.53 31.63
CA GLN A 304 10.97 9.96 31.64
C GLN A 304 10.19 10.23 32.93
N GLY A 305 10.93 10.43 34.02
CA GLY A 305 10.37 10.60 35.36
C GLY A 305 9.29 11.67 35.44
N ASN A 306 8.02 11.23 35.49
CA ASN A 306 6.86 12.04 35.84
C ASN A 306 6.64 12.13 37.37
N GLY A 307 7.55 11.55 38.17
CA GLY A 307 7.49 11.54 39.63
C GLY A 307 6.64 10.41 40.23
N ALA A 308 6.10 9.48 39.42
CA ALA A 308 5.60 8.20 39.90
C ALA A 308 6.72 7.15 39.75
N GLY A 309 7.16 6.58 40.86
CA GLY A 309 8.33 5.67 40.89
C GLY A 309 8.04 4.25 40.44
N GLY A 310 7.52 4.04 39.23
CA GLY A 310 7.18 2.71 38.71
C GLY A 310 8.04 2.17 37.57
N ASP A 311 8.98 2.97 37.04
CA ASP A 311 9.91 2.51 36.01
C ASP A 311 10.78 1.34 36.52
N SER A 312 10.82 0.23 35.78
CA SER A 312 11.52 -0.98 36.18
C SER A 312 12.31 -1.61 35.04
N MET A 313 13.56 -1.97 35.30
CA MET A 313 14.33 -2.86 34.42
C MET A 313 14.36 -4.26 35.04
N VAL A 314 13.88 -5.25 34.30
CA VAL A 314 13.85 -6.66 34.71
C VAL A 314 14.82 -7.45 33.83
N LEU A 315 15.86 -8.01 34.44
CA LEU A 315 16.76 -8.96 33.78
C LEU A 315 16.36 -10.38 34.17
N THR A 316 16.04 -11.23 33.20
CA THR A 316 15.74 -12.65 33.40
C THR A 316 16.91 -13.47 32.84
N GLY A 317 17.79 -13.98 33.70
CA GLY A 317 18.78 -15.01 33.33
C GLY A 317 20.27 -14.64 33.31
N GLY A 318 20.72 -13.51 33.89
CA GLY A 318 22.14 -13.14 33.96
C GLY A 318 22.60 -12.52 35.29
N SER A 319 23.92 -12.33 35.41
CA SER A 319 24.57 -11.72 36.58
C SER A 319 24.42 -10.19 36.57
N ALA A 320 24.19 -9.59 37.74
CA ALA A 320 23.87 -8.17 37.95
C ALA A 320 25.00 -7.16 37.65
N THR A 321 26.07 -7.56 36.95
CA THR A 321 27.26 -6.73 36.70
C THR A 321 27.14 -5.83 35.46
N ASP A 322 26.09 -5.99 34.67
CA ASP A 322 26.00 -5.43 33.31
C ASP A 322 25.01 -4.26 33.17
N VAL A 323 24.59 -3.65 34.29
CA VAL A 323 23.63 -2.52 34.31
C VAL A 323 24.20 -1.38 35.16
N THR A 324 24.24 -0.18 34.58
CA THR A 324 24.45 1.10 35.29
C THR A 324 23.29 2.04 35.03
#